data_AF-A0A7C0ZR24-F1
#
_entry.id   AF-A0A7C0ZR24-F1
#
_cell.length_a   1.000
_cell.length_b   1.000
_cell.length_c   1.000
_cell.angle_alpha   90.00
_cell.angle_beta   90.00
_cell.angle_gamma   90.00
#
_symmetry.space_group_name_H-M   'P 1'
#
loop_
_entity.id
_entity.type
_entity.pdbx_description
1 polymer ?
#
loop_
_entity_poly.entity_id
_entity_poly.type
_entity_poly.pdbx_seq_one_letter_code
_entity_poly.pdbx_strand_id
1 'polypeptide(L)'
;MKEWALILGSSSGFGAATSIELAKKGFNIFGVHFDRKANMPKVEEVMNRIKDQGVELEFFNLNAADPNNRKYVLDRIEERFKNDSEENSIFVVMHSLAFGTLRKLIA
;
A
#
# COMPACT_ATOMS: atom_id res chain seq x y z
N MET A 1 -4.14 -18.34 -8.95
CA MET A 1 -3.69 -16.99 -9.27
C MET A 1 -4.08 -16.10 -8.12
N LYS A 2 -3.12 -15.45 -7.47
CA LYS A 2 -3.37 -14.54 -6.35
C LYS A 2 -3.65 -13.14 -6.89
N GLU A 3 -4.74 -12.55 -6.42
CA GLU A 3 -5.12 -11.18 -6.79
C GLU A 3 -4.57 -10.19 -5.77
N TRP A 4 -3.79 -9.23 -6.26
CA TRP A 4 -3.19 -8.18 -5.44
C TRP A 4 -3.84 -6.82 -5.70
N ALA A 5 -3.91 -6.01 -4.64
CA ALA A 5 -4.24 -4.60 -4.71
C ALA A 5 -3.02 -3.74 -4.35
N LEU A 6 -2.65 -2.82 -5.24
CA LEU A 6 -1.64 -1.80 -4.99
C LEU A 6 -2.31 -0.49 -4.54
N ILE A 7 -2.11 -0.12 -3.27
CA ILE A 7 -2.76 1.03 -2.65
C ILE A 7 -1.71 2.11 -2.32
N LEU A 8 -1.77 3.23 -3.03
CA LEU A 8 -0.94 4.41 -2.75
C LEU A 8 -1.67 5.28 -1.72
N GLY A 9 -1.08 5.48 -0.54
CA GLY A 9 -1.73 6.14 0.60
C GLY A 9 -2.48 5.16 1.50
N SER A 10 -1.88 4.02 1.80
CA SER A 10 -2.52 2.87 2.45
C SER A 10 -2.64 2.92 3.98
N SER A 11 -1.99 3.88 4.65
CA SER A 11 -1.87 3.87 6.11
C SER A 11 -2.99 4.58 6.87
N SER A 12 -3.84 5.36 6.20
CA SER A 12 -4.94 6.09 6.84
C SER A 12 -6.08 6.41 5.87
N GLY A 13 -7.17 6.98 6.38
CA GLY A 13 -8.28 7.48 5.57
C GLY A 13 -8.86 6.42 4.64
N PHE A 14 -9.13 6.82 3.39
CA PHE A 14 -9.71 5.94 2.38
C PHE A 14 -8.79 4.79 1.99
N GLY A 15 -7.48 5.03 1.84
CA GLY A 15 -6.56 3.96 1.46
C GLY A 15 -6.47 2.84 2.51
N ALA A 16 -6.46 3.18 3.81
CA ALA A 16 -6.52 2.16 4.87
C ALA A 16 -7.85 1.39 4.86
N ALA A 17 -8.97 2.12 4.77
CA ALA A 17 -10.30 1.50 4.74
C ALA A 17 -10.46 0.55 3.55
N THR A 18 -10.02 0.96 2.36
CA THR A 18 -10.05 0.13 1.15
C THR A 18 -9.11 -1.07 1.27
N SER A 19 -7.90 -0.89 1.82
CA SER A 19 -6.95 -2.00 2.00
C SER A 19 -7.55 -3.11 2.88
N ILE A 20 -8.19 -2.74 3.99
CA ILE A 20 -8.86 -3.68 4.89
C ILE A 20 -10.06 -4.34 4.21
N GLU A 21 -10.86 -3.59 3.46
CA GLU A 21 -12.05 -4.14 2.80
C GLU A 21 -11.71 -5.06 1.64
N LEU A 22 -10.65 -4.78 0.89
CA LEU A 22 -10.13 -5.68 -0.14
C LEU A 22 -9.52 -6.94 0.48
N ALA A 23 -8.80 -6.81 1.61
CA ALA A 23 -8.29 -7.98 2.34
C ALA A 23 -9.41 -8.94 2.78
N LYS A 24 -10.54 -8.42 3.27
CA LYS A 24 -11.73 -9.25 3.61
C LYS A 24 -12.31 -9.99 2.40
N LYS A 25 -12.10 -9.47 1.19
CA LYS A 25 -12.53 -10.08 -0.07
C LYS A 25 -11.49 -11.05 -0.65
N GLY A 26 -10.38 -11.27 0.05
CA GLY A 26 -9.32 -12.21 -0.34
C GLY A 26 -8.19 -11.60 -1.16
N PHE A 27 -8.15 -10.27 -1.33
CA PHE A 27 -7.04 -9.63 -2.02
C PHE A 27 -5.82 -9.52 -1.11
N ASN A 28 -4.66 -9.89 -1.64
CA ASN A 28 -3.38 -9.55 -1.05
C ASN A 28 -3.08 -8.06 -1.27
N ILE A 29 -2.29 -7.44 -0.38
CA ILE A 29 -2.12 -5.98 -0.40
C ILE A 29 -0.65 -5.59 -0.52
N PHE A 30 -0.35 -4.77 -1.54
CA PHE A 30 0.80 -3.89 -1.55
C PHE A 30 0.37 -2.50 -1.10
N GLY A 31 0.87 -2.04 0.03
CA GLY A 31 0.57 -0.70 0.53
C GLY A 31 1.77 0.22 0.41
N VAL A 32 1.63 1.36 -0.25
CA VAL A 32 2.63 2.44 -0.18
C VAL A 32 2.10 3.52 0.73
N HIS A 33 2.90 3.96 1.69
CA HIS A 33 2.56 5.04 2.59
C HIS A 33 3.80 5.84 2.95
N PHE A 34 3.65 7.02 3.56
CA PHE A 34 4.78 7.87 3.92
C PHE A 34 4.55 8.49 5.29
N ASP A 35 4.81 7.69 6.33
CA ASP A 35 4.54 8.02 7.71
C ASP A 35 5.82 8.25 8.51
N ARG A 36 5.74 9.21 9.43
CA ARG A 36 6.78 9.45 10.43
C ARG A 36 6.62 8.49 11.60
N LYS A 37 7.68 8.31 12.39
CA LYS A 37 7.71 7.43 13.57
C LYS A 37 6.48 7.58 14.49
N ALA A 38 6.00 8.80 14.71
CA ALA A 38 4.85 9.06 15.57
C ALA A 38 3.53 8.42 15.09
N ASN A 39 3.37 8.17 13.79
CA ASN A 39 2.17 7.55 13.22
C ASN A 39 2.28 6.03 13.10
N MET A 40 3.47 5.44 13.27
CA MET A 40 3.69 4.01 13.06
C MET A 40 2.76 3.09 13.88
N PRO A 41 2.40 3.40 15.14
CA PRO A 41 1.43 2.58 15.87
C PRO A 41 0.07 2.44 15.15
N LYS A 42 -0.39 3.50 14.45
CA LYS A 42 -1.63 3.46 13.65
C LYS A 42 -1.43 2.66 12.36
N VAL A 43 -0.25 2.76 11.75
CA VAL A 43 0.11 1.95 10.57
C VAL A 43 0.08 0.47 10.94
N GLU A 44 0.69 0.10 12.07
CA GLU A 44 0.74 -1.27 12.58
C GLU A 44 -0.67 -1.81 12.88
N GLU A 45 -1.56 -0.99 13.45
CA GLU A 45 -2.96 -1.37 13.63
C GLU A 45 -3.64 -1.73 12.29
N VAL A 46 -3.45 -0.90 11.25
CA VAL A 46 -4.00 -1.19 9.91
C VAL A 46 -3.38 -2.46 9.33
N MET A 47 -2.06 -2.63 9.44
CA MET A 47 -1.37 -3.84 8.96
C MET A 47 -1.89 -5.10 9.65
N ASN A 48 -2.10 -5.06 10.97
CA ASN A 48 -2.62 -6.20 11.72
C ASN A 48 -4.04 -6.54 11.28
N ARG A 49 -4.92 -5.54 11.13
CA ARG A 49 -6.29 -5.77 10.64
C ARG A 49 -6.35 -6.42 9.25
N ILE A 50 -5.38 -6.10 8.38
CA ILE A 50 -5.24 -6.74 7.07
C ILE A 50 -4.74 -8.18 7.23
N LYS A 51 -3.67 -8.40 7.98
CA LYS A 51 -3.10 -9.73 8.23
C LYS A 51 -4.09 -10.68 8.91
N ASP A 52 -4.95 -10.17 9.78
CA ASP A 52 -6.01 -10.94 10.45
C ASP A 52 -7.04 -11.52 9.47
N GLN A 53 -7.10 -11.03 8.22
CA GLN A 53 -7.93 -11.61 7.16
C GLN A 53 -7.27 -12.83 6.49
N GLY A 54 -6.05 -13.21 6.89
CA GLY A 54 -5.32 -14.34 6.32
C GLY A 54 -4.73 -14.10 4.93
N VAL A 55 -4.65 -12.83 4.50
CA VAL A 55 -4.06 -12.43 3.21
C VAL A 55 -2.60 -12.01 3.39
N GLU A 56 -1.88 -11.95 2.28
CA GLU A 56 -0.50 -11.45 2.25
C GLU A 56 -0.46 -9.92 2.24
N LEU A 57 0.58 -9.38 2.87
CA LEU A 57 0.76 -7.94 3.05
C LEU A 57 2.23 -7.54 2.91
N GLU A 58 2.49 -6.56 2.05
CA GLU A 58 3.78 -5.88 1.97
C GLU A 58 3.58 -4.36 1.93
N PHE A 59 4.08 -3.67 2.95
CA PHE A 59 4.00 -2.21 3.08
C PHE A 59 5.36 -1.55 2.81
N PHE A 60 5.33 -0.46 2.06
CA PHE A 60 6.48 0.37 1.73
C PHE A 60 6.29 1.77 2.35
N ASN A 61 7.11 2.11 3.35
CA ASN A 61 7.11 3.45 3.96
C ASN A 61 8.09 4.39 3.23
N LEU A 62 7.65 4.99 2.11
CA LEU A 62 8.46 5.88 1.27
C LEU A 62 7.58 6.86 0.48
N ASN A 63 8.20 7.92 -0.07
CA ASN A 63 7.48 8.90 -0.88
C ASN A 63 7.13 8.32 -2.26
N ALA A 64 5.85 8.03 -2.49
CA ALA A 64 5.33 7.51 -3.77
C ALA A 64 5.41 8.50 -4.95
N ALA A 65 5.57 9.81 -4.68
CA ALA A 65 5.75 10.81 -5.73
C ALA A 65 7.17 10.81 -6.32
N ASP A 66 8.13 10.20 -5.63
CA ASP A 66 9.52 10.10 -6.10
C ASP A 66 9.64 8.97 -7.16
N PRO A 67 10.20 9.26 -8.35
CA PRO A 67 10.34 8.28 -9.43
C PRO A 67 11.26 7.11 -9.08
N ASN A 68 12.33 7.32 -8.30
CA ASN A 68 13.24 6.26 -7.88
C ASN A 68 12.53 5.31 -6.90
N ASN A 69 11.73 5.86 -5.98
CA ASN A 69 10.93 5.05 -5.07
C ASN A 69 9.87 4.23 -5.81
N ARG A 70 9.21 4.81 -6.83
CA ARG A 70 8.27 4.04 -7.65
C ARG A 70 8.97 2.88 -8.35
N LYS A 71 10.13 3.13 -8.94
CA LYS A 71 10.94 2.06 -9.56
C LYS A 71 11.28 0.97 -8.53
N TYR A 72 11.76 1.36 -7.35
CA TYR A 72 12.06 0.41 -6.28
C TYR A 72 10.86 -0.46 -5.90
N VAL A 73 9.67 0.13 -5.71
CA VAL A 73 8.45 -0.64 -5.39
C VAL A 73 8.10 -1.60 -6.53
N LEU A 74 8.17 -1.17 -7.79
CA LEU A 74 7.90 -2.04 -8.93
C LEU A 74 8.90 -3.20 -9.03
N ASP A 75 10.20 -2.92 -8.83
CA ASP A 75 11.24 -3.96 -8.83
C ASP A 75 10.97 -5.00 -7.73
N ARG A 76 10.54 -4.57 -6.53
CA ARG A 76 10.18 -5.45 -5.41
C ARG A 76 8.93 -6.29 -5.68
N ILE A 77 7.90 -5.71 -6.29
CA ILE A 77 6.69 -6.44 -6.70
C ILE A 77 7.04 -7.49 -7.76
N GLU A 78 7.86 -7.13 -8.75
CA GLU A 78 8.30 -8.06 -9.79
C GLU A 78 9.12 -9.22 -9.18
N GLU A 79 10.05 -8.92 -8.27
CA GLU A 79 10.82 -9.92 -7.53
C GLU A 79 9.90 -10.85 -6.72
N ARG A 80 8.91 -10.29 -6.02
CA ARG A 80 7.92 -11.06 -5.25
C ARG A 80 7.16 -12.03 -6.16
N PHE A 81 6.68 -11.55 -7.31
CA PHE A 81 5.90 -12.35 -8.23
C PHE A 81 6.73 -13.45 -8.91
N LYS A 82 8.01 -13.20 -9.22
CA LYS A 82 8.92 -14.20 -9.78
C LYS A 82 9.26 -15.32 -8.79
N ASN A 83 9.30 -15.00 -7.50
CA ASN A 83 9.69 -15.93 -6.44
C ASN A 83 8.50 -16.71 -5.85
N ASP A 84 7.27 -16.41 -6.25
CA ASP A 84 6.09 -17.15 -5.83
C ASP A 84 5.86 -18.36 -6.76
N SER A 85 5.39 -19.47 -6.19
CA SER A 85 5.00 -20.65 -6.95
C SER A 85 3.70 -20.47 -7.72
N GLU A 86 2.86 -19.51 -7.30
CA GLU A 86 1.60 -19.21 -7.95
C GLU A 86 1.69 -17.97 -8.87
N GLU A 87 0.89 -17.95 -9.93
CA GLU A 87 0.73 -16.74 -10.72
C GLU A 87 0.10 -15.61 -9.89
N ASN A 88 0.66 -14.41 -10.03
CA ASN A 88 0.21 -13.21 -9.33
C ASN A 88 -0.19 -12.13 -10.33
N SER A 89 -1.21 -11.35 -10.00
CA SER A 89 -1.63 -10.20 -10.80
C SER A 89 -2.02 -9.02 -9.91
N ILE A 90 -1.79 -7.80 -10.40
CA ILE A 90 -2.36 -6.60 -9.77
C ILE A 90 -3.75 -6.38 -10.39
N PHE A 91 -4.79 -6.63 -9.60
CA PHE A 91 -6.18 -6.48 -10.03
C PHE A 91 -6.70 -5.06 -9.74
N VAL A 92 -6.26 -4.46 -8.63
CA VAL A 92 -6.65 -3.11 -8.22
C VAL A 92 -5.43 -2.22 -8.09
N VAL A 93 -5.50 -1.01 -8.65
CA VAL A 93 -4.60 0.08 -8.30
C VAL A 93 -5.43 1.23 -7.77
N MET A 94 -5.16 1.67 -6.54
CA MET A 94 -5.82 2.83 -5.94
C MET A 94 -4.80 3.93 -5.67
N HIS A 95 -5.09 5.13 -6.15
CA HIS A 95 -4.35 6.33 -5.81
C HIS A 95 -5.11 7.15 -4.75
N SER A 96 -4.65 7.12 -3.50
CA SER A 96 -5.25 7.80 -2.34
C SER A 96 -4.22 8.65 -1.58
N LEU A 97 -3.27 9.25 -2.29
CA LEU A 97 -2.26 10.12 -1.69
C LEU A 97 -2.87 11.49 -1.37
N ALA A 98 -2.91 11.83 -0.09
CA ALA A 98 -3.26 13.16 0.42
C ALA A 98 -2.01 13.86 0.97
N PHE A 99 -0.98 13.98 0.14
CA PHE A 99 0.30 14.58 0.53
C PHE A 99 0.46 15.94 -0.16
N GLY A 100 0.37 17.01 0.62
CA GLY A 100 0.49 18.39 0.14
C GLY A 100 0.30 19.39 1.27
N THR A 101 0.83 20.60 1.10
CA THR A 101 0.62 21.67 2.07
C THR A 101 -0.69 22.39 1.74
N LEU A 102 -1.52 22.69 2.74
CA LEU A 102 -2.66 23.61 2.59
C LEU A 102 -2.22 25.09 2.52
N ARG A 103 -0.94 25.36 2.25
CA ARG A 103 -0.45 26.72 2.09
C ARG A 103 -1.01 27.30 0.79
N LYS A 104 -1.34 28.60 0.81
CA LYS A 104 -1.73 29.31 -0.40
C LYS A 104 -0.66 29.16 -1.47
N LEU A 105 -1.05 28.72 -2.67
CA LEU A 105 -0.16 28.59 -3.83
C LEU A 105 0.26 29.98 -4.37
N ILE A 106 -0.56 31.02 -4.13
CA ILE A 106 -0.30 32.42 -4.46
C ILE A 106 -0.80 33.28 -3.29
N ALA A 107 0.00 34.27 -2.87
CA ALA A 107 -0.32 35.21 -1.80
C ALA A 107 -1.47 36.15 -2.19
#